data_AF-A0A6G1M815-F1
#
_entry.id   AF-A0A6G1M815-F1
#
_cell.length_a   1.000
_cell.length_b   1.000
_cell.length_c   1.000
_cell.angle_alpha   90.00
_cell.angle_beta   90.00
_cell.angle_gamma   90.00
#
_symmetry.space_group_name_H-M   'P 1'
#
loop_
_entity.id
_entity.type
_entity.pdbx_description
1 polymer ?
#
loop_
_entity_poly.entity_id
_entity_poly.type
_entity_poly.pdbx_seq_one_letter_code
_entity_poly.pdbx_strand_id
1 'polypeptide(L)'
;MNDAIPPAGDTDIRLLVLWFGANDAVLPTAPQTQYIPINQYKANLNAIIKSSAFEGHLARGAKVIIVSPPPFNEHQGGTDGRLAVETKKYADAAGQVAKDGGHEFLDLWSNFMKFAGWNEGGPLLGDINVASSKKLGSLLASGDGK
;
A
#
# COMPACT_ATOMS: atom_id res chain seq x y z
N MET A 1 20.37 -4.58 8.83
CA MET A 1 19.17 -4.18 8.07
C MET A 1 19.56 -3.49 6.75
N ASN A 2 20.60 -3.98 6.04
CA ASN A 2 21.10 -3.37 4.80
C ASN A 2 20.91 -4.28 3.56
N ASP A 3 20.12 -5.35 3.66
CA ASP A 3 20.11 -6.42 2.63
C ASP A 3 18.89 -6.39 1.70
N ALA A 4 17.91 -5.51 1.93
CA ALA A 4 16.67 -5.51 1.14
C ALA A 4 16.82 -4.85 -0.24
N ILE A 5 17.75 -3.89 -0.37
CA ILE A 5 18.06 -3.21 -1.63
C ILE A 5 19.55 -3.40 -1.86
N PRO A 6 19.98 -4.16 -2.88
CA PRO A 6 21.39 -4.38 -3.15
C PRO A 6 22.07 -3.03 -3.47
N PRO A 7 23.34 -2.84 -3.12
CA PRO A 7 24.08 -1.64 -3.49
C PRO A 7 24.06 -1.40 -5.01
N ALA A 8 24.01 -0.12 -5.40
CA ALA A 8 24.12 0.26 -6.79
C ALA A 8 25.52 -0.08 -7.34
N GLY A 9 25.59 -0.72 -8.51
CA GLY A 9 26.84 -1.14 -9.15
C GLY A 9 26.98 -2.64 -9.32
N ASP A 10 26.49 -3.43 -8.36
CA ASP A 10 26.56 -4.90 -8.40
C ASP A 10 25.43 -5.51 -9.25
N THR A 11 24.35 -4.76 -9.49
CA THR A 11 23.18 -5.19 -10.28
C THR A 11 22.58 -4.01 -11.03
N ASP A 12 22.17 -4.23 -12.29
CA ASP A 12 21.50 -3.22 -13.11
C ASP A 12 19.99 -3.24 -12.87
N ILE A 13 19.55 -2.62 -11.77
CA ILE A 13 18.13 -2.46 -11.45
C ILE A 13 17.55 -1.31 -12.29
N ARG A 14 16.53 -1.61 -13.09
CA ARG A 14 15.84 -0.61 -13.94
C ARG A 14 14.54 -0.09 -13.34
N LEU A 15 13.94 -0.86 -12.43
CA LEU A 15 12.65 -0.55 -11.80
C LEU A 15 12.67 -0.96 -10.33
N LEU A 16 12.28 -0.03 -9.47
CA LEU A 16 12.04 -0.23 -8.05
C LEU A 16 10.54 -0.02 -7.78
N VAL A 17 9.91 -1.01 -7.15
CA VAL A 17 8.50 -0.96 -6.78
C VAL A 17 8.40 -0.90 -5.26
N LEU A 18 7.86 0.18 -4.74
CA LEU A 18 7.65 0.38 -3.31
C LEU A 18 6.18 0.14 -2.98
N TRP A 19 5.89 -1.00 -2.34
CA TRP A 19 4.51 -1.42 -2.03
C TRP A 19 4.38 -1.83 -0.55
N PHE A 20 4.09 -0.83 0.29
CA PHE A 20 3.91 -0.98 1.73
C PHE A 20 2.63 -0.26 2.19
N GLY A 21 2.17 -0.53 3.42
CA GLY A 21 1.03 0.16 4.02
C GLY A 21 -0.08 -0.77 4.50
N ALA A 22 -0.16 -2.00 3.98
CA ALA A 22 -1.23 -2.92 4.37
C ALA A 22 -1.08 -3.36 5.84
N ASN A 23 0.14 -3.64 6.29
CA ASN A 23 0.42 -4.02 7.68
C ASN A 23 0.46 -2.81 8.61
N ASP A 24 0.98 -1.69 8.11
CA ASP A 24 1.05 -0.40 8.79
C ASP A 24 -0.33 0.11 9.20
N ALA A 25 -1.36 -0.22 8.40
CA ALA A 25 -2.77 0.14 8.61
C ALA A 25 -3.50 -0.66 9.70
N VAL A 26 -2.83 -1.57 10.41
CA VAL A 26 -3.36 -2.23 11.60
C VAL A 26 -3.84 -1.17 12.62
N LEU A 27 -4.95 -1.45 13.30
CA LEU A 27 -5.49 -0.51 14.29
C LEU A 27 -4.54 -0.39 15.49
N PRO A 28 -4.40 0.81 16.10
CA PRO A 28 -3.58 1.00 17.30
C PRO A 28 -4.05 0.15 18.49
N THR A 29 -5.33 -0.22 18.50
CA THR A 29 -5.98 -1.03 19.55
C THR A 29 -5.91 -2.53 19.28
N ALA A 30 -5.44 -2.93 18.10
CA ALA A 30 -5.36 -4.32 17.72
C ALA A 30 -4.19 -5.01 18.46
N PRO A 31 -4.28 -6.32 18.74
CA PRO A 31 -3.19 -7.05 19.41
C PRO A 31 -1.92 -7.17 18.56
N GLN A 32 -1.98 -6.93 17.25
CA GLN A 32 -0.84 -6.98 16.35
C GLN A 32 0.07 -5.74 16.53
N THR A 33 1.38 -5.95 16.49
CA THR A 33 2.39 -4.89 16.73
C THR A 33 2.79 -4.10 15.48
N GLN A 34 2.03 -4.23 14.39
CA GLN A 34 2.41 -3.70 13.08
C GLN A 34 1.92 -2.26 12.81
N TYR A 35 1.09 -1.70 13.69
CA TYR A 35 0.56 -0.34 13.51
C TYR A 35 1.70 0.69 13.41
N ILE A 36 1.66 1.51 12.36
CA ILE A 36 2.56 2.65 12.16
C ILE A 36 1.73 3.91 11.94
N PRO A 37 1.79 4.94 12.78
CA PRO A 37 1.06 6.19 12.56
C PRO A 37 1.31 6.78 11.17
N ILE A 38 0.29 7.34 10.52
CA ILE A 38 0.39 7.82 9.12
C ILE A 38 1.57 8.74 8.85
N ASN A 39 1.88 9.66 9.77
CA ASN A 39 3.03 10.55 9.59
C ASN A 39 4.36 9.77 9.58
N GLN A 40 4.49 8.75 10.42
CA GLN A 40 5.63 7.86 10.44
C GLN A 40 5.67 6.97 9.20
N TYR A 41 4.53 6.47 8.73
CA TYR A 41 4.44 5.72 7.47
C TYR A 41 4.97 6.54 6.29
N LYS A 42 4.51 7.80 6.14
CA LYS A 42 5.02 8.72 5.11
C LYS A 42 6.53 8.96 5.26
N ALA A 43 7.00 9.16 6.50
CA ALA A 43 8.42 9.36 6.78
C ALA A 43 9.25 8.12 6.39
N ASN A 44 8.75 6.91 6.70
CA ASN A 44 9.40 5.64 6.36
C ASN A 44 9.51 5.46 4.84
N LEU A 45 8.44 5.69 4.08
CA LEU A 45 8.51 5.60 2.61
C LEU A 45 9.56 6.55 2.04
N ASN A 46 9.59 7.79 2.52
CA ASN A 46 10.60 8.77 2.10
C ASN A 46 12.02 8.34 2.48
N ALA A 47 12.21 7.79 3.69
CA ALA A 47 13.52 7.33 4.15
C ALA A 47 14.05 6.16 3.31
N ILE A 48 13.18 5.25 2.86
CA ILE A 48 13.55 4.15 1.97
C ILE A 48 14.04 4.70 0.62
N ILE A 49 13.29 5.62 0.02
CA ILE A 49 13.63 6.21 -1.29
C ILE A 49 14.93 7.03 -1.22
N LYS A 50 15.17 7.71 -0.09
CA LYS A 50 16.39 8.50 0.17
C LYS A 50 17.56 7.67 0.71
N SER A 51 17.42 6.35 0.81
CA SER A 51 18.54 5.50 1.20
C SER A 51 19.60 5.47 0.10
N SER A 52 20.88 5.38 0.48
CA SER A 52 22.00 5.41 -0.46
C SER A 52 21.91 4.33 -1.55
N ALA A 53 21.41 3.14 -1.21
CA ALA A 53 21.19 2.07 -2.18
C ALA A 53 20.12 2.46 -3.22
N PHE A 54 18.99 3.00 -2.77
CA PHE A 54 17.88 3.41 -3.64
C PHE A 54 18.29 4.58 -4.55
N GLU A 55 18.88 5.63 -3.97
CA GLU A 55 19.37 6.79 -4.73
C GLU A 55 20.45 6.40 -5.73
N GLY A 56 21.34 5.47 -5.38
CA GLY A 56 22.37 4.96 -6.27
C GLY A 56 21.77 4.31 -7.54
N HIS A 57 20.67 3.58 -7.42
CA HIS A 57 19.95 3.02 -8.58
C HIS A 57 19.25 4.10 -9.40
N LEU A 58 18.60 5.08 -8.75
CA LEU A 58 17.95 6.20 -9.45
C LEU A 58 18.96 7.04 -10.25
N ALA A 59 20.13 7.32 -9.68
CA ALA A 59 21.21 8.05 -10.35
C ALA A 59 21.76 7.32 -11.59
N ARG A 60 21.60 5.99 -11.64
CA ARG A 60 21.97 5.15 -12.79
C ARG A 60 20.82 4.96 -13.80
N GLY A 61 19.69 5.62 -13.59
CA GLY A 61 18.56 5.63 -14.50
C GLY A 61 17.40 4.70 -14.12
N ALA A 62 17.40 4.09 -12.94
CA ALA A 62 16.25 3.32 -12.46
C ALA A 62 15.02 4.23 -12.31
N LYS A 63 13.83 3.64 -12.44
CA LYS A 63 12.55 4.28 -12.14
C LYS A 63 11.99 3.75 -10.83
N VAL A 64 11.25 4.60 -10.13
CA VAL A 64 10.49 4.21 -8.93
C VAL A 64 9.01 4.34 -9.20
N ILE A 65 8.25 3.32 -8.79
CA ILE A 65 6.79 3.35 -8.71
C ILE A 65 6.40 3.07 -7.26
N ILE A 66 5.63 3.97 -6.67
CA ILE A 66 4.97 3.74 -5.38
C ILE A 66 3.60 3.13 -5.66
N VAL A 67 3.25 2.05 -4.98
CA VAL A 67 1.96 1.38 -5.15
C VAL A 67 1.17 1.53 -3.85
N SER A 68 -0.10 1.95 -3.94
CA SER A 68 -0.95 2.00 -2.74
C SER A 68 -1.22 0.59 -2.19
N PRO A 69 -1.35 0.41 -0.86
CA PRO A 69 -1.89 -0.83 -0.31
C PRO A 69 -3.26 -1.13 -0.93
N PRO A 70 -3.58 -2.41 -1.20
CA PRO A 70 -4.88 -2.79 -1.74
C PRO A 70 -6.00 -2.48 -0.74
N PRO A 71 -7.27 -2.42 -1.18
CA PRO A 71 -8.40 -2.27 -0.26
C PRO A 71 -8.46 -3.43 0.73
N PHE A 72 -8.96 -3.16 1.93
CA PHE A 72 -9.23 -4.19 2.92
C PHE A 72 -10.72 -4.52 2.92
N ASN A 73 -11.05 -5.81 3.04
CA ASN A 73 -12.42 -6.30 3.09
C ASN A 73 -12.69 -6.92 4.47
N GLU A 74 -13.41 -6.19 5.30
CA GLU A 74 -13.76 -6.57 6.67
C GLU A 74 -14.65 -7.83 6.71
N HIS A 75 -15.41 -8.11 5.65
CA HIS A 75 -16.18 -9.36 5.51
C HIS A 75 -15.30 -10.61 5.40
N GLN A 76 -14.04 -10.47 4.97
CA GLN A 76 -13.07 -11.56 4.86
C GLN A 76 -12.03 -11.53 5.98
N GLY A 77 -11.59 -10.34 6.38
CA GLY A 77 -10.49 -10.16 7.34
C GLY A 77 -10.92 -9.83 8.77
N GLY A 78 -12.23 -9.66 9.02
CA GLY A 78 -12.76 -9.19 10.30
C GLY A 78 -12.44 -7.72 10.58
N THR A 79 -12.92 -7.22 11.73
CA THR A 79 -12.80 -5.81 12.14
C THR A 79 -11.79 -5.57 13.25
N ASP A 80 -11.27 -6.63 13.87
CA ASP A 80 -10.42 -6.53 15.07
C ASP A 80 -9.00 -6.04 14.75
N GLY A 81 -8.52 -6.30 13.53
CA GLY A 81 -7.16 -5.99 13.11
C GLY A 81 -7.03 -4.72 12.28
N ARG A 82 -7.87 -4.57 11.25
CA ARG A 82 -7.83 -3.47 10.28
C ARG A 82 -9.25 -3.07 9.91
N LEU A 83 -9.41 -1.85 9.42
CA LEU A 83 -10.66 -1.38 8.82
C LEU A 83 -10.39 -0.87 7.40
N ALA A 84 -11.41 -0.96 6.54
CA ALA A 84 -11.38 -0.45 5.17
C ALA A 84 -11.13 1.06 5.16
N VAL A 85 -11.76 1.79 6.09
CA VAL A 85 -11.59 3.24 6.24
C VAL A 85 -10.17 3.62 6.64
N GLU A 86 -9.55 2.89 7.58
CA GLU A 86 -8.16 3.15 7.97
C GLU A 86 -7.20 2.81 6.83
N THR A 87 -7.38 1.66 6.17
CA THR A 87 -6.56 1.24 5.03
C THR A 87 -6.57 2.27 3.89
N LYS A 88 -7.73 2.89 3.61
CA LYS A 88 -7.83 3.96 2.61
C LYS A 88 -6.91 5.14 2.93
N LYS A 89 -6.78 5.52 4.21
CA LYS A 89 -5.90 6.64 4.59
C LYS A 89 -4.42 6.35 4.27
N TYR A 90 -3.98 5.10 4.37
CA TYR A 90 -2.62 4.71 3.97
C TYR A 90 -2.45 4.68 2.45
N ALA A 91 -3.49 4.29 1.70
CA ALA A 91 -3.51 4.43 0.25
C ALA A 91 -3.36 5.89 -0.20
N ASP A 92 -4.14 6.79 0.41
CA ASP A 92 -4.05 8.23 0.15
C ASP A 92 -2.67 8.78 0.55
N ALA A 93 -2.12 8.33 1.68
CA ALA A 93 -0.80 8.76 2.15
C ALA A 93 0.35 8.31 1.22
N ALA A 94 0.28 7.09 0.66
CA ALA A 94 1.23 6.61 -0.34
C ALA A 94 1.20 7.49 -1.60
N GLY A 95 0.00 7.82 -2.10
CA GLY A 95 -0.19 8.71 -3.24
C GLY A 95 0.35 10.12 -2.97
N GLN A 96 0.16 10.64 -1.75
CA GLN A 96 0.72 11.93 -1.36
C GLN A 96 2.26 11.92 -1.34
N VAL A 97 2.90 10.85 -0.84
CA VAL A 97 4.36 10.72 -0.88
C VAL A 97 4.87 10.68 -2.32
N ALA A 98 4.19 9.94 -3.21
CA ALA A 98 4.57 9.87 -4.61
C ALA A 98 4.47 11.25 -5.28
N LYS A 99 3.35 11.95 -5.07
CA LYS A 99 3.12 13.30 -5.58
C LYS A 99 4.17 14.30 -5.07
N ASP A 100 4.42 14.33 -3.76
CA ASP A 100 5.36 15.27 -3.14
C ASP A 100 6.81 15.02 -3.58
N GLY A 101 7.18 13.76 -3.81
CA GLY A 101 8.51 13.36 -4.29
C GLY A 101 8.69 13.39 -5.80
N GLY A 102 7.63 13.66 -6.58
CA GLY A 102 7.67 13.59 -8.04
C GLY A 102 7.94 12.16 -8.56
N HIS A 103 7.43 11.15 -7.86
CA HIS A 103 7.55 9.74 -8.22
C HIS A 103 6.30 9.23 -8.91
N GLU A 104 6.44 8.21 -9.75
CA GLU A 104 5.30 7.53 -10.35
C GLU A 104 4.46 6.83 -9.26
N PHE A 105 3.14 6.85 -9.44
CA PHE A 105 2.18 6.27 -8.49
C PHE A 105 1.21 5.34 -9.19
N LEU A 106 1.10 4.12 -8.67
CA LEU A 106 0.04 3.18 -9.04
C LEU A 106 -1.00 3.14 -7.92
N ASP A 107 -2.14 3.77 -8.16
CA ASP A 107 -3.28 3.71 -7.24
C ASP A 107 -4.06 2.39 -7.35
N LEU A 108 -3.45 1.34 -6.82
CA LEU A 108 -4.03 0.00 -6.79
C LEU A 108 -5.35 -0.02 -6.01
N TRP A 109 -5.43 0.71 -4.90
CA TRP A 109 -6.64 0.83 -4.09
C TRP A 109 -7.84 1.29 -4.92
N SER A 110 -7.73 2.44 -5.59
CA SER A 110 -8.83 2.97 -6.40
C SER A 110 -9.15 2.08 -7.59
N ASN A 111 -8.14 1.49 -8.23
CA ASN A 111 -8.33 0.58 -9.35
C ASN A 111 -9.15 -0.66 -8.95
N PHE A 112 -8.85 -1.24 -7.78
CA PHE A 112 -9.58 -2.41 -7.28
C PHE A 112 -11.01 -2.05 -6.86
N MET A 113 -11.18 -0.92 -6.17
CA MET A 113 -12.51 -0.43 -5.79
C MET A 113 -13.40 -0.18 -7.01
N LYS A 114 -12.88 0.54 -8.03
CA LYS A 114 -13.58 0.80 -9.29
C LYS A 114 -13.93 -0.48 -10.04
N PHE A 115 -12.99 -1.43 -10.12
CA PHE A 115 -13.25 -2.75 -10.71
C PHE A 115 -14.41 -3.49 -10.01
N ALA A 116 -14.47 -3.38 -8.67
CA ALA A 116 -15.53 -3.97 -7.86
C ALA A 116 -16.89 -3.22 -7.97
N GLY A 117 -16.96 -2.14 -8.74
CA GLY A 117 -18.18 -1.35 -8.98
C GLY A 117 -18.37 -0.18 -8.01
N TRP A 118 -17.34 0.20 -7.25
CA TRP A 118 -17.40 1.37 -6.39
C TRP A 118 -17.24 2.67 -7.19
N ASN A 119 -18.00 3.69 -6.79
CA ASN A 119 -17.87 5.06 -7.30
C ASN A 119 -17.35 5.97 -6.19
N GLU A 120 -16.54 6.95 -6.57
CA GLU A 120 -15.97 7.92 -5.63
C GLU A 120 -17.06 8.65 -4.84
N GLY A 121 -16.83 8.82 -3.54
CA GLY A 121 -17.83 9.37 -2.60
C GLY A 121 -18.88 8.36 -2.12
N GLY A 122 -18.95 7.16 -2.70
CA GLY A 122 -19.82 6.08 -2.24
C GLY A 122 -19.30 5.35 -1.00
N PRO A 123 -20.16 4.55 -0.33
CA PRO A 123 -19.75 3.72 0.81
C PRO A 123 -18.67 2.71 0.41
N LEU A 124 -17.73 2.42 1.31
CA LEU A 124 -16.61 1.53 1.03
C LEU A 124 -17.11 0.08 0.94
N LEU A 125 -16.91 -0.58 -0.21
CA LEU A 125 -17.36 -1.95 -0.46
C LEU A 125 -16.78 -3.02 0.51
N GLY A 126 -15.70 -2.68 1.22
CA GLY A 126 -15.06 -3.55 2.21
C GLY A 126 -15.46 -3.27 3.66
N ASP A 127 -16.30 -2.27 3.92
CA ASP A 127 -16.81 -1.95 5.26
C ASP A 127 -17.85 -3.00 5.68
N ILE A 128 -17.79 -3.47 6.93
CA ILE A 128 -18.68 -4.50 7.47
C ILE A 128 -20.15 -4.06 7.47
N ASN A 129 -20.41 -2.75 7.51
CA ASN A 129 -21.75 -2.16 7.50
C ASN A 129 -22.32 -1.95 6.09
N VAL A 130 -21.52 -2.26 5.06
CA VAL A 130 -21.92 -2.18 3.65
C VAL A 130 -22.13 -3.60 3.12
N ALA A 131 -23.10 -3.77 2.22
CA ALA A 131 -23.38 -5.07 1.62
C ALA A 131 -22.11 -5.65 0.97
N SER A 132 -21.81 -6.91 1.26
CA SER A 132 -20.56 -7.54 0.81
C SER A 132 -20.47 -7.58 -0.72
N SER A 133 -19.31 -7.21 -1.26
CA SER A 133 -19.05 -7.26 -2.69
C SER A 133 -18.29 -8.53 -3.06
N LYS A 134 -18.96 -9.45 -3.78
CA LYS A 134 -18.30 -10.66 -4.33
C LYS A 134 -17.12 -10.32 -5.24
N LYS A 135 -17.23 -9.23 -6.02
CA LYS A 135 -16.16 -8.77 -6.90
C LYS A 135 -14.94 -8.32 -6.11
N LEU A 136 -15.14 -7.49 -5.07
CA LEU A 136 -14.04 -7.09 -4.20
C LEU A 136 -13.41 -8.30 -3.51
N GLY A 137 -14.24 -9.21 -2.97
CA GLY A 137 -13.75 -10.42 -2.33
C GLY A 137 -12.93 -11.32 -3.25
N SER A 138 -13.26 -11.39 -4.55
CA SER A 138 -12.50 -12.18 -5.53
C SER A 138 -11.12 -11.58 -5.87
N LEU A 139 -10.95 -10.25 -5.76
CA LEU A 139 -9.66 -9.59 -5.96
C LEU A 139 -8.70 -9.80 -4.77
N LEU A 140 -9.27 -10.08 -3.60
CA LEU A 140 -8.55 -10.16 -2.32
C LEU A 140 -8.46 -11.59 -1.78
N ALA A 141 -9.06 -12.55 -2.48
CA ALA A 141 -8.91 -13.96 -2.17
C ALA A 141 -7.44 -14.34 -2.28
N SER A 142 -6.94 -15.10 -1.31
CA SER A 142 -5.63 -15.73 -1.43
C SER A 142 -5.64 -16.63 -2.68
N GLY A 143 -4.59 -16.54 -3.50
CA GLY A 143 -4.48 -17.27 -4.76
C GLY A 143 -4.35 -18.79 -4.60
N ASP A 144 -4.55 -19.32 -3.39
CA ASP A 144 -4.50 -20.74 -3.04
C ASP A 144 -5.85 -21.47 -3.20
N GLY A 145 -6.94 -20.75 -3.47
CA GLY A 145 -8.20 -21.33 -3.96
C GLY A 145 -8.82 -22.42 -3.08
N LYS A 146 -8.56 -22.37 -1.77
CA LYS A 146 -9.11 -23.30 -0.78
C LYS A 146 -10.22 -22.67 0.04
#